data_AF-A0A6J6ZPV2-F1
#
_entry.id   AF-A0A6J6ZPV2-F1
#
_cell.length_a   1.000
_cell.length_b   1.000
_cell.length_c   1.000
_cell.angle_alpha   90.00
_cell.angle_beta   90.00
_cell.angle_gamma   90.00
#
_symmetry.space_group_name_H-M   'P 1'
#
loop_
_entity.id
_entity.type
_entity.pdbx_description
1 polymer ?
#
loop_
_entity_poly.entity_id
_entity_poly.type
_entity_poly.pdbx_seq_one_letter_code
_entity_poly.pdbx_strand_id
1 'polypeptide(L)'
;MDGFANEFFAQVDSKNLEINDLERLPKAIRSRVLRLAIYQAGAPSGSLTAEHIEAAEGLISNWHGQKEVSLPGNVKLLRNSGRIVLSANT
;
A
#
# COMPACT_ATOMS: atom_id res chain seq x y z
N MET A 1 3.21 -12.72 13.35
CA MET A 1 2.28 -11.64 12.96
C MET A 1 2.90 -10.59 12.02
N ASP A 2 4.17 -10.69 11.62
CA ASP A 2 4.71 -9.99 10.44
C ASP A 2 5.17 -10.98 9.35
N GLY A 3 5.42 -12.24 9.73
CA GLY A 3 5.79 -13.33 8.82
C GLY A 3 4.86 -13.45 7.61
N PHE A 4 3.55 -13.57 7.83
CA PHE A 4 2.59 -13.73 6.74
C PHE A 4 2.53 -12.52 5.79
N ALA A 5 2.69 -11.29 6.30
CA ALA A 5 2.75 -10.10 5.45
C ALA A 5 4.02 -10.10 4.59
N ASN A 6 5.17 -10.47 5.17
CA ASN A 6 6.43 -10.60 4.44
C ASN A 6 6.39 -11.74 3.40
N GLU A 7 5.80 -12.89 3.74
CA GLU A 7 5.63 -14.02 2.82
C GLU A 7 4.76 -13.66 1.62
N PHE A 8 3.60 -13.02 1.87
CA PHE A 8 2.77 -12.49 0.79
C PHE A 8 3.56 -11.47 -0.05
N PHE A 9 4.22 -10.53 0.60
CA PHE A 9 4.91 -9.44 -0.06
C PHE A 9 6.12 -9.91 -0.90
N ALA A 10 6.77 -11.00 -0.51
CA ALA A 10 7.86 -11.62 -1.28
C ALA A 10 7.41 -12.24 -2.60
N GLN A 11 6.10 -12.47 -2.79
CA GLN A 11 5.53 -13.15 -3.96
C GLN A 11 4.86 -12.21 -4.95
N VAL A 12 4.80 -10.91 -4.66
CA VAL A 12 4.07 -9.91 -5.45
C VAL A 12 4.99 -8.80 -5.95
N ASP A 13 4.57 -8.10 -7.00
CA ASP A 13 5.22 -6.85 -7.39
C ASP A 13 4.88 -5.75 -6.38
N SER A 14 5.87 -5.36 -5.58
CA SER A 14 5.77 -4.31 -4.56
C SER A 14 5.22 -2.96 -5.06
N LYS A 15 5.36 -2.65 -6.35
CA LYS A 15 4.87 -1.38 -6.94
C LYS A 15 3.51 -1.53 -7.61
N ASN A 16 2.99 -2.74 -7.75
CA ASN A 16 1.77 -3.04 -8.49
C ASN A 16 1.04 -4.24 -7.88
N LEU A 17 0.25 -3.96 -6.83
CA LEU A 17 -0.41 -4.98 -6.02
C LEU A 17 -1.86 -5.20 -6.48
N GLU A 18 -2.25 -6.47 -6.66
CA GLU A 18 -3.62 -6.84 -7.02
C GLU A 18 -4.59 -6.61 -5.85
N ILE A 19 -5.66 -5.83 -6.07
CA ILE A 19 -6.64 -5.52 -5.03
C ILE A 19 -7.36 -6.79 -4.55
N ASN A 20 -7.73 -7.68 -5.47
CA ASN A 20 -8.41 -8.94 -5.13
C ASN A 20 -7.61 -9.79 -4.15
N ASP A 21 -6.28 -9.79 -4.26
CA ASP A 21 -5.41 -10.53 -3.34
C ASP A 21 -5.31 -9.82 -1.99
N LEU A 22 -5.22 -8.50 -2.00
CA LEU A 22 -5.19 -7.68 -0.78
C LEU A 22 -6.52 -7.77 0.00
N GLU A 23 -7.67 -7.82 -0.66
CA GLU A 23 -8.99 -7.91 -0.04
C GLU A 23 -9.20 -9.24 0.69
N ARG A 24 -8.51 -10.32 0.27
CA ARG A 24 -8.53 -11.62 0.95
C ARG A 24 -7.74 -11.62 2.26
N LEU A 25 -6.88 -10.63 2.48
CA LEU A 25 -6.11 -10.50 3.71
C LEU A 25 -6.95 -9.85 4.81
N PRO A 26 -6.78 -10.24 6.09
CA PRO A 26 -7.30 -9.46 7.21
C PRO A 26 -6.75 -8.03 7.16
N LYS A 27 -7.57 -7.03 7.55
CA LYS A 27 -7.19 -5.59 7.50
C LYS A 27 -5.81 -5.32 8.10
N ALA A 28 -5.51 -5.89 9.27
CA ALA A 28 -4.23 -5.70 9.95
C ALA A 28 -3.01 -6.23 9.17
N ILE A 29 -3.19 -7.26 8.35
CA ILE A 29 -2.16 -7.81 7.46
C ILE A 29 -2.04 -6.94 6.21
N ARG A 30 -3.17 -6.59 5.57
CA ARG A 30 -3.18 -5.70 4.40
C ARG A 30 -2.50 -4.36 4.69
N SER A 31 -2.78 -3.73 5.84
CA SER A 31 -2.10 -2.50 6.25
C SER A 31 -0.59 -2.66 6.45
N ARG A 32 -0.13 -3.86 6.85
CA ARG A 32 1.32 -4.17 6.93
C ARG A 32 1.94 -4.33 5.55
N VAL A 33 1.28 -5.04 4.64
CA VAL A 33 1.73 -5.18 3.24
C VAL A 33 1.85 -3.79 2.57
N LEU A 34 0.84 -2.93 2.74
CA LEU A 34 0.88 -1.55 2.23
C LEU A 34 2.06 -0.76 2.82
N ARG A 35 2.30 -0.87 4.13
CA ARG A 35 3.44 -0.21 4.78
C ARG A 35 4.78 -0.66 4.16
N LEU A 36 4.97 -1.96 3.94
CA LEU A 36 6.17 -2.51 3.30
C LEU A 36 6.34 -1.98 1.87
N ALA A 37 5.27 -1.99 1.08
CA ALA A 37 5.25 -1.45 -0.28
C ALA A 37 5.67 0.03 -0.33
N ILE A 38 5.13 0.85 0.57
CA ILE A 38 5.40 2.29 0.62
C ILE A 38 6.87 2.56 1.00
N TYR A 39 7.42 1.81 1.95
CA TYR A 39 8.84 1.93 2.27
C TYR A 39 9.74 1.45 1.12
N GLN A 40 9.40 0.33 0.47
CA GLN A 40 10.15 -0.14 -0.71
C GLN A 40 10.06 0.83 -1.89
N ALA A 41 8.97 1.58 -2.00
CA ALA A 41 8.82 2.65 -2.99
C ALA A 41 9.69 3.88 -2.68
N GLY A 42 10.22 4.03 -1.47
CA GLY A 42 11.17 5.10 -1.13
C GLY A 42 10.76 6.02 0.02
N ALA A 43 9.64 5.74 0.71
CA ALA A 43 9.29 6.53 1.88
C ALA A 43 10.35 6.37 3.00
N PRO A 44 10.75 7.43 3.71
CA PRO A 44 11.72 7.31 4.80
C PRO A 44 11.19 6.40 5.92
N SER A 45 12.04 5.55 6.49
CA SER A 45 11.66 4.68 7.61
C SER A 45 11.08 5.51 8.78
N GLY A 46 9.98 5.05 9.36
CA GLY A 46 9.31 5.74 10.48
C GLY A 46 8.47 6.98 10.09
N SER A 47 8.42 7.38 8.82
CA SER A 47 7.68 8.57 8.38
C SER A 47 6.16 8.38 8.22
N LEU A 48 5.67 7.14 8.24
CA LEU A 48 4.25 6.84 8.01
C LEU A 48 3.42 7.00 9.29
N THR A 49 2.45 7.89 9.24
CA THR A 49 1.43 8.09 10.29
C THR A 49 0.29 7.07 10.13
N ALA A 50 -0.58 6.98 11.14
CA ALA A 50 -1.81 6.20 11.02
C ALA A 50 -2.71 6.71 9.89
N GLU A 51 -2.79 8.04 9.72
CA GLU A 51 -3.59 8.68 8.67
C GLU A 51 -3.09 8.30 7.26
N HIS A 52 -1.77 8.25 7.04
CA HIS A 52 -1.22 7.77 5.76
C HIS A 52 -1.65 6.33 5.45
N ILE A 53 -1.63 5.45 6.47
CA ILE A 53 -2.01 4.05 6.31
C ILE A 53 -3.52 3.92 6.11
N GLU A 54 -4.35 4.70 6.81
CA GLU A 54 -5.80 4.70 6.61
C GLU A 54 -6.18 5.20 5.22
N ALA A 55 -5.55 6.27 4.74
CA ALA A 55 -5.80 6.78 3.38
C ALA A 55 -5.42 5.75 2.31
N ALA A 56 -4.27 5.08 2.46
CA ALA A 56 -3.84 4.02 1.55
C ALA A 56 -4.75 2.78 1.62
N GLU A 57 -5.21 2.38 2.82
CA GLU A 57 -6.14 1.25 2.99
C GLU A 57 -7.52 1.56 2.41
N GLY A 58 -7.97 2.81 2.51
CA GLY A 58 -9.24 3.27 1.96
C GLY A 58 -9.34 3.14 0.43
N LEU A 59 -8.21 3.22 -0.29
CA LEU A 59 -8.17 2.94 -1.74
C LEU A 59 -8.55 1.50 -2.10
N ILE A 60 -8.51 0.60 -1.11
CA ILE A 60 -8.89 -0.80 -1.25
C ILE A 60 -10.30 -1.00 -0.72
N SER A 61 -10.49 -0.81 0.59
CA SER A 61 -11.69 -1.24 1.32
C SER A 61 -12.86 -0.26 1.26
N ASN A 62 -12.60 1.01 0.94
CA ASN A 62 -13.59 2.08 0.97
C ASN A 62 -13.51 2.94 -0.30
N TRP A 63 -13.29 2.30 -1.45
CA TRP A 63 -13.15 3.02 -2.71
C TRP A 63 -14.47 3.59 -3.22
N HIS A 64 -14.45 4.88 -3.53
CA HIS A 64 -15.57 5.61 -4.11
C HIS A 64 -15.10 6.73 -5.06
N GLY A 65 -13.94 6.54 -5.72
CA GLY A 65 -13.39 7.49 -6.69
C GLY A 65 -12.32 8.45 -6.14
N GLN A 66 -11.63 8.07 -5.06
CA GLN A 66 -10.51 8.85 -4.53
C GLN A 66 -9.38 9.05 -5.56
N LYS A 67 -8.60 10.11 -5.40
CA LYS A 67 -7.40 10.35 -6.21
C LYS A 67 -6.18 9.63 -5.60
N GLU A 68 -5.00 9.89 -6.15
CA GLU A 68 -3.74 9.45 -5.54
C GLU A 68 -3.58 9.98 -4.11
N VAL A 69 -3.01 9.14 -3.25
CA VAL A 69 -2.56 9.48 -1.91
C VAL A 69 -1.09 9.87 -1.99
N SER A 70 -0.79 11.10 -1.61
CA SER A 70 0.58 11.58 -1.45
C SER A 70 1.15 11.08 -0.12
N LEU A 71 2.34 10.48 -0.17
CA LEU A 71 3.01 9.87 0.96
C LEU A 71 4.41 10.49 1.15
N PRO A 72 5.01 10.36 2.34
CA PRO A 72 6.38 10.80 2.58
C PRO A 72 7.39 10.25 1.57
N GLY A 73 8.44 11.02 1.28
CA GLY A 73 9.48 10.63 0.32
C GLY A 73 9.04 10.74 -1.14
N ASN A 74 8.07 11.60 -1.44
CA ASN A 74 7.49 11.77 -2.79
C ASN A 74 6.92 10.47 -3.37
N VAL A 75 6.53 9.53 -2.50
CA VAL A 75 5.80 8.34 -2.90
C VAL A 75 4.35 8.71 -3.17
N LYS A 76 3.79 8.21 -4.26
CA LYS A 76 2.37 8.31 -4.58
C LYS A 76 1.79 6.92 -4.65
N LEU A 77 0.58 6.78 -4.13
CA LEU A 77 -0.16 5.52 -4.14
C LEU A 77 -1.56 5.77 -4.69
N LEU A 78 -1.98 5.01 -5.70
CA LEU A 78 -3.29 5.18 -6.33
C LEU A 78 -3.90 3.84 -6.71
N ARG A 79 -5.23 3.82 -6.82
CA ARG A 79 -5.95 2.69 -7.43
C ARG A 79 -6.06 2.90 -8.93
N ASN A 80 -5.60 1.94 -9.71
CA ASN A 80 -5.74 1.91 -11.17
C ASN A 80 -6.13 0.52 -11.64
N SER A 81 -7.26 0.39 -12.34
CA SER A 81 -7.67 -0.85 -13.02
C SER A 81 -7.59 -2.13 -12.16
N GLY A 82 -8.01 -2.05 -10.90
CA GLY A 82 -7.99 -3.19 -9.96
C GLY A 82 -6.67 -3.40 -9.22
N ARG A 83 -5.71 -2.48 -9.38
CA ARG A 83 -4.39 -2.53 -8.76
C ARG A 83 -4.14 -1.32 -7.87
N ILE A 84 -3.35 -1.53 -6.82
CA ILE A 84 -2.67 -0.45 -6.10
C ILE A 84 -1.31 -0.24 -6.74
N VAL A 85 -1.11 0.94 -7.31
CA VAL A 85 0.11 1.33 -8.01
C VAL A 85 0.87 2.32 -7.14
N LEU A 86 2.17 2.05 -6.94
CA LEU A 86 3.09 2.94 -6.25
C LEU A 86 4.12 3.51 -7.22
N SER A 87 4.36 4.81 -7.11
CA SER A 87 5.43 5.49 -7.83
C SER A 87 6.22 6.38 -6.88
N ALA A 88 7.50 6.57 -7.21
CA ALA A 88 8.34 7.58 -6.60
C ALA A 88 8.68 8.62 -7.66
N ASN A 89 8.44 9.89 -7.37
CA ASN A 89 9.02 10.95 -8.17
C ASN A 89 10.49 11.08 -7.74
N THR A 90 11.37 10.39 -8.47
CA THR A 90 12.84 10.55 -8.34
C THR A 90 13.27 11.75 -9.15
#